data_AF-A0A6I2QZK0-F1
#
_entry.id   AF-A0A6I2QZK0-F1
#
_cell.length_a   1.000
_cell.length_b   1.000
_cell.length_c   1.000
_cell.angle_alpha   90.00
_cell.angle_beta   90.00
_cell.angle_gamma   90.00
#
_symmetry.space_group_name_H-M   'P 1'
#
loop_
_entity.id
_entity.type
_entity.pdbx_description
1 polymer ?
#
loop_
_entity_poly.entity_id
_entity_poly.type
_entity_poly.pdbx_seq_one_letter_code
_entity_poly.pdbx_strand_id
1 'polypeptide(L)'
;MSKYDSIKTAAELVAEVQAHGLSLAQEDICRAQDIFGRSAVQDLVALANDIGRNNENGDPDPKGTWSSGRHETRSTFYFVLFKIWNWEDAVRFWNQHSSPEHEGVKELQAKLKAEMAEHTKTKEALKEQRISTDAEHKFLLIERGKRVEQAEKISSLEAEVHDRDMTIMELKAKLYDLMTAGEN
;
A
#
# COMPACT_ATOMS: atom_id res chain seq x y z
N MET A 1 25.24 -4.49 48.23
CA MET A 1 24.81 -5.84 47.82
C MET A 1 23.33 -5.73 47.56
N SER A 2 22.90 -6.00 46.33
CA SER A 2 21.53 -5.71 45.93
C SER A 2 20.60 -6.83 46.42
N LYS A 3 19.36 -6.47 46.71
CA LYS A 3 18.31 -7.43 47.09
C LYS A 3 17.98 -8.40 45.96
N TYR A 4 18.30 -8.00 44.73
CA TYR A 4 18.00 -8.77 43.51
C TYR A 4 19.20 -9.57 42.98
N ASP A 5 20.27 -9.72 43.77
CA ASP A 5 21.46 -10.46 43.36
C ASP A 5 21.18 -11.96 43.17
N SER A 6 20.24 -12.52 43.93
CA SER A 6 19.79 -13.92 43.81
C SER A 6 18.83 -14.15 42.63
N ILE A 7 18.26 -13.09 42.06
CA ILE A 7 17.24 -13.16 41.01
C ILE A 7 17.91 -13.26 39.64
N LYS A 8 17.40 -14.17 38.80
CA LYS A 8 17.97 -14.46 37.48
C LYS A 8 17.04 -14.08 36.34
N THR A 9 15.73 -14.16 36.54
CA THR A 9 14.74 -13.95 35.46
C THR A 9 13.86 -12.73 35.71
N ALA A 10 13.36 -12.11 34.64
CA ALA A 10 12.39 -11.02 34.76
C ALA A 10 11.09 -11.47 35.45
N ALA A 11 10.67 -12.72 35.26
CA ALA A 11 9.48 -13.27 35.92
C ALA A 11 9.66 -13.37 37.44
N GLU A 12 10.82 -13.86 37.91
CA GLU A 12 11.17 -13.87 39.33
C GLU A 12 11.21 -12.45 39.91
N LEU A 13 11.77 -11.48 39.17
CA LEU A 13 11.80 -10.09 39.62
C LEU A 13 10.40 -9.51 39.76
N VAL A 14 9.52 -9.76 38.79
CA VAL A 14 8.12 -9.30 38.85
C VAL A 14 7.39 -9.94 40.02
N ALA A 15 7.59 -11.24 40.28
CA ALA A 15 7.00 -11.92 41.43
C ALA A 15 7.51 -11.36 42.77
N GLU A 16 8.80 -11.09 42.88
CA GLU A 16 9.41 -10.46 44.06
C GLU A 16 8.82 -9.06 44.30
N VAL A 17 8.69 -8.26 43.24
CA VAL A 17 8.13 -6.91 43.32
C VAL A 17 6.63 -6.95 43.66
N GLN A 18 5.89 -7.97 43.21
CA GLN A 18 4.49 -8.17 43.62
C GLN A 18 4.36 -8.47 45.11
N ALA A 19 5.26 -9.28 45.67
CA ALA A 19 5.21 -9.69 47.07
C ALA A 19 5.73 -8.61 48.04
N HIS A 20 6.78 -7.88 47.64
CA HIS A 20 7.57 -7.04 48.55
C HIS A 20 7.76 -5.58 48.08
N GLY A 21 7.31 -5.25 46.87
CA GLY A 21 7.48 -3.93 46.25
C GLY A 21 8.85 -3.75 45.60
N LEU A 22 8.97 -2.70 44.79
CA LEU A 22 10.23 -2.36 44.11
C LEU A 22 11.13 -1.53 45.04
N SER A 23 12.35 -2.00 45.25
CA SER A 23 13.37 -1.26 45.96
C SER A 23 13.89 -0.12 45.07
N LEU A 24 13.98 1.09 45.64
CA LEU A 24 14.46 2.30 44.95
C LEU A 24 15.95 2.59 45.19
N ALA A 25 16.66 1.68 45.86
CA ALA A 25 18.11 1.80 46.01
C ALA A 25 18.78 1.69 44.64
N GLN A 26 19.80 2.51 44.39
CA GLN A 26 20.46 2.58 43.09
C GLN A 26 21.01 1.21 42.62
N GLU A 27 21.64 0.45 43.53
CA GLU A 27 22.15 -0.89 43.23
C GLU A 27 21.03 -1.85 42.78
N ASP A 28 19.86 -1.78 43.43
CA ASP A 28 18.70 -2.62 43.12
C ASP A 28 18.08 -2.23 41.76
N ILE A 29 18.00 -0.94 41.44
CA ILE A 29 17.50 -0.46 40.14
C ILE A 29 18.44 -0.87 39.01
N CYS A 30 19.75 -0.71 39.17
CA CYS A 30 20.73 -1.18 38.18
C CYS A 30 20.65 -2.70 37.99
N ARG A 31 20.46 -3.46 39.07
CA ARG A 31 20.29 -4.92 38.98
C ARG A 31 18.99 -5.30 38.25
N ALA A 32 17.88 -4.60 38.53
CA ALA A 32 16.62 -4.78 37.84
C ALA A 32 16.74 -4.48 36.33
N GLN A 33 17.45 -3.40 35.97
CA GLN A 33 17.79 -3.06 34.59
C GLN A 33 18.56 -4.20 33.90
N ASP A 34 19.58 -4.75 34.56
CA ASP A 34 20.37 -5.87 34.03
C ASP A 34 19.53 -7.12 33.78
N ILE A 35 18.64 -7.46 34.72
CA ILE A 35 17.76 -8.64 34.61
C ILE A 35 16.84 -8.49 33.39
N PHE A 36 16.20 -7.32 33.23
CA PHE A 36 15.33 -7.05 32.08
C PHE A 36 16.13 -6.98 30.77
N GLY A 37 17.32 -6.37 30.79
CA GLY A 37 18.18 -6.25 29.61
C GLY A 37 18.76 -7.58 29.10
N ARG A 38 18.87 -8.59 29.97
CA ARG A 38 19.32 -9.95 29.60
C ARG A 38 18.17 -10.91 29.29
N SER A 39 16.94 -10.53 29.58
CA SER A 39 15.77 -11.38 29.34
C SER A 39 15.40 -11.41 27.86
N ALA A 40 14.87 -12.53 27.38
CA ALA A 40 14.39 -12.60 26.01
C ALA A 40 13.16 -11.71 25.84
N VAL A 41 13.04 -11.05 24.68
CA VAL A 41 11.90 -10.17 24.37
C VAL A 41 10.58 -10.93 24.52
N GLN A 42 10.53 -12.20 24.13
CA GLN A 42 9.33 -13.04 24.25
C GLN A 42 8.87 -13.21 25.71
N ASP A 43 9.81 -13.37 26.65
CA ASP A 43 9.50 -13.50 28.08
C ASP A 43 8.96 -12.18 28.65
N LEU A 44 9.54 -11.05 28.24
CA LEU A 44 9.05 -9.72 28.61
C LEU A 44 7.66 -9.46 28.03
N VAL A 45 7.40 -9.87 26.79
CA VAL A 45 6.08 -9.75 26.15
C VAL A 45 5.06 -10.62 26.86
N ALA A 46 5.42 -11.83 27.30
CA ALA A 46 4.54 -12.71 28.06
C ALA A 46 4.11 -12.07 29.39
N LEU A 47 5.06 -11.48 30.14
CA LEU A 47 4.77 -10.74 31.37
C LEU A 47 3.95 -9.47 31.12
N ALA A 48 4.23 -8.76 30.02
CA ALA A 48 3.53 -7.54 29.65
C ALA A 48 2.08 -7.78 29.23
N ASN A 49 1.76 -8.98 28.71
CA ASN A 49 0.44 -9.33 28.20
C ASN A 49 -0.36 -10.25 29.14
N ASP A 50 0.22 -10.66 30.26
CA ASP A 50 -0.49 -11.46 31.27
C ASP A 50 -1.39 -10.58 32.15
N ILE A 51 -2.68 -10.65 31.82
CA ILE A 51 -3.78 -9.94 32.51
C ILE A 51 -4.44 -10.78 33.62
N GLY A 52 -3.82 -11.89 34.04
CA GLY A 52 -4.38 -12.76 35.08
C GLY A 52 -5.63 -13.52 34.63
N ARG A 53 -5.81 -13.72 33.32
CA ARG A 53 -6.91 -14.49 32.74
C ARG A 53 -6.38 -15.68 31.95
N ASN A 54 -7.19 -16.72 31.88
CA ASN A 54 -6.84 -17.96 31.20
C ASN A 54 -7.81 -18.25 30.04
N ASN A 55 -7.33 -19.00 29.05
CA ASN A 55 -8.12 -19.56 27.96
C ASN A 55 -8.88 -20.82 28.42
N GLU A 56 -9.54 -21.48 27.46
CA GLU A 56 -10.28 -22.72 27.68
C GLU A 56 -9.47 -23.89 28.24
N ASN A 57 -8.18 -23.89 27.96
CA ASN A 57 -7.25 -24.94 28.33
C ASN A 57 -6.52 -24.63 29.65
N GLY A 58 -6.77 -23.46 30.25
CA GLY A 58 -6.11 -23.00 31.47
C GLY A 58 -4.77 -22.26 31.24
N ASP A 59 -4.38 -22.00 29.99
CA ASP A 59 -3.18 -21.22 29.67
C ASP A 59 -3.45 -19.70 29.77
N PRO A 60 -2.43 -18.87 30.05
CA PRO A 60 -2.57 -17.42 30.07
C PRO A 60 -3.11 -16.86 28.76
N ASP A 61 -4.20 -16.09 28.83
CA ASP A 61 -4.87 -15.48 27.67
C ASP A 61 -4.92 -13.95 27.78
N PRO A 62 -4.16 -13.23 26.93
CA PRO A 62 -4.19 -11.77 26.86
C PRO A 62 -5.53 -11.16 26.43
N LYS A 63 -6.40 -11.94 25.75
CA LYS A 63 -7.72 -11.51 25.28
C LYS A 63 -8.84 -11.92 26.24
N GLY A 64 -8.56 -12.91 27.08
CA GLY A 64 -9.13 -13.12 28.40
C GLY A 64 -10.57 -13.65 28.41
N THR A 65 -10.74 -14.95 28.19
CA THR A 65 -12.03 -15.65 28.26
C THR A 65 -12.50 -15.93 29.69
N TRP A 66 -11.62 -16.36 30.61
CA TRP A 66 -11.98 -16.67 32.00
C TRP A 66 -11.06 -16.08 33.06
N SER A 67 -11.67 -15.62 34.17
CA SER A 67 -10.93 -15.16 35.36
C SER A 67 -10.35 -16.37 36.09
N SER A 68 -9.03 -16.38 36.32
CA SER A 68 -8.35 -17.47 37.03
C SER A 68 -8.05 -17.17 38.50
N GLY A 69 -8.40 -15.98 39.00
CA GLY A 69 -8.09 -15.54 40.37
C GLY A 69 -6.60 -15.29 40.63
N ARG A 70 -5.74 -15.44 39.62
CA ARG A 70 -4.31 -15.13 39.65
C ARG A 70 -4.11 -13.62 39.53
N HIS A 71 -3.19 -13.05 40.31
CA HIS A 71 -2.81 -11.65 40.16
C HIS A 71 -2.12 -11.43 38.81
N GLU A 72 -2.61 -10.48 38.00
CA GLU A 72 -1.98 -10.13 36.74
C GLU A 72 -0.52 -9.66 36.94
N THR A 73 0.39 -10.12 36.09
CA THR A 73 1.80 -9.69 36.14
C THR A 73 2.03 -8.39 35.37
N ARG A 74 1.17 -8.07 34.39
CA ARG A 74 1.26 -6.86 33.55
C ARG A 74 1.43 -5.56 34.32
N SER A 75 0.58 -5.31 35.31
CA SER A 75 0.60 -4.05 36.08
C SER A 75 1.92 -3.86 36.83
N THR A 76 2.46 -4.95 37.39
CA THR A 76 3.75 -4.92 38.10
C THR A 76 4.92 -4.83 37.12
N PHE A 77 4.85 -5.57 35.99
CA PHE A 77 5.83 -5.49 34.92
C PHE A 77 6.01 -4.04 34.43
N TYR A 78 4.92 -3.35 34.08
CA TYR A 78 5.00 -1.97 33.61
C TYR A 78 5.42 -0.99 34.71
N PHE A 79 4.98 -1.20 35.95
CA PHE A 79 5.47 -0.42 37.08
C PHE A 79 7.00 -0.50 37.21
N VAL A 80 7.59 -1.69 37.10
CA VAL A 80 9.04 -1.87 37.10
C VAL A 80 9.64 -1.23 35.85
N LEU A 81 9.10 -1.52 34.65
CA LEU A 81 9.61 -1.05 33.36
C LEU A 81 9.76 0.48 33.31
N PHE A 82 8.75 1.24 33.74
CA PHE A 82 8.79 2.70 33.77
C PHE A 82 9.77 3.28 34.81
N LYS A 83 10.26 2.47 35.75
CA LYS A 83 11.27 2.86 36.73
C LYS A 83 12.68 2.52 36.28
N ILE A 84 12.84 1.51 35.44
CA ILE A 84 14.14 1.04 34.97
C ILE A 84 14.50 1.55 33.57
N TRP A 85 13.53 1.77 32.68
CA TRP A 85 13.76 2.23 31.32
C TRP A 85 13.48 3.72 31.17
N ASN A 86 14.07 4.31 30.13
CA ASN A 86 13.64 5.63 29.68
C ASN A 86 12.14 5.57 29.32
N TRP A 87 11.41 6.62 29.66
CA TRP A 87 9.98 6.73 29.39
C TRP A 87 9.66 6.46 27.92
N GLU A 88 10.45 6.97 26.98
CA GLU A 88 10.25 6.74 25.54
C GLU A 88 10.35 5.26 25.16
N ASP A 89 11.32 4.54 25.73
CA ASP A 89 11.53 3.12 25.45
C ASP A 89 10.41 2.25 26.06
N ALA A 90 9.98 2.58 27.28
CA ALA A 90 8.87 1.90 27.93
C ALA A 90 7.54 2.11 27.18
N VAL A 91 7.26 3.34 26.73
CA VAL A 91 6.08 3.65 25.90
C VAL A 91 6.18 2.97 24.54
N ARG A 92 7.35 2.96 23.90
CA ARG A 92 7.55 2.25 22.63
C ARG A 92 7.26 0.76 22.78
N PHE A 93 7.74 0.13 23.86
CA PHE A 93 7.48 -1.28 24.14
C PHE A 93 5.99 -1.54 24.35
N TRP A 94 5.31 -0.72 25.17
CA TRP A 94 3.85 -0.79 25.35
C TRP A 94 3.11 -0.73 24.01
N ASN A 95 3.44 0.26 23.18
CA ASN A 95 2.80 0.48 21.89
C ASN A 95 3.03 -0.67 20.92
N GLN A 96 4.18 -1.36 20.98
CA GLN A 96 4.50 -2.47 20.09
C GLN A 96 3.93 -3.81 20.53
N HIS A 97 3.76 -4.02 21.84
CA HIS A 97 3.54 -5.36 22.38
C HIS A 97 2.27 -5.54 23.21
N SER A 98 1.73 -4.48 23.81
CA SER A 98 0.58 -4.56 24.71
C SER A 98 -0.59 -3.65 24.35
N SER A 99 -0.40 -2.66 23.47
CA SER A 99 -1.48 -1.77 23.05
C SER A 99 -2.53 -2.55 22.24
N PRO A 100 -3.80 -2.60 22.69
CA PRO A 100 -4.88 -3.30 21.99
C PRO A 100 -5.10 -2.78 20.56
N GLU A 101 -4.80 -1.50 20.33
CA GLU A 101 -4.93 -0.85 19.03
C GLU A 101 -3.80 -1.22 18.08
N HIS A 102 -2.67 -1.73 18.58
CA HIS A 102 -1.50 -2.03 17.74
C HIS A 102 -1.75 -3.16 16.74
N GLU A 103 -2.49 -4.21 17.13
CA GLU A 103 -2.86 -5.29 16.20
C GLU A 103 -3.68 -4.73 15.03
N GLY A 104 -4.71 -3.94 15.32
CA GLY A 104 -5.54 -3.30 14.30
C GLY A 104 -4.76 -2.32 13.42
N VAL A 105 -3.86 -1.51 14.01
CA VAL A 105 -2.99 -0.60 13.24
C VAL A 105 -2.04 -1.36 12.33
N LYS A 106 -1.47 -2.48 12.79
CA LYS A 106 -0.57 -3.31 11.97
C LYS A 106 -1.29 -3.94 10.79
N GLU A 107 -2.51 -4.42 10.98
CA GLU A 107 -3.36 -4.93 9.90
C GLU A 107 -3.73 -3.82 8.90
N LEU A 108 -4.14 -2.65 9.40
CA LEU A 108 -4.48 -1.50 8.55
C LEU A 108 -3.26 -1.00 7.76
N GLN A 109 -2.08 -0.97 8.37
CA GLN A 109 -0.84 -0.62 7.67
C GLN A 109 -0.48 -1.64 6.58
N ALA A 110 -0.71 -2.94 6.82
CA ALA A 110 -0.49 -3.96 5.82
C ALA A 110 -1.46 -3.81 4.64
N LYS A 111 -2.75 -3.56 4.92
CA LYS A 111 -3.77 -3.28 3.89
C LYS A 111 -3.44 -2.03 3.09
N LEU A 112 -3.06 -0.94 3.76
CA LEU A 112 -2.66 0.31 3.11
C LEU A 112 -1.46 0.11 2.18
N LYS A 113 -0.46 -0.66 2.61
CA LYS A 113 0.70 -0.98 1.75
C LYS A 113 0.29 -1.79 0.52
N ALA A 114 -0.62 -2.75 0.67
CA ALA A 114 -1.14 -3.53 -0.45
C ALA A 114 -1.91 -2.65 -1.43
N GLU A 115 -2.82 -1.80 -0.95
CA GLU A 115 -3.58 -0.86 -1.79
C GLU A 115 -2.68 0.13 -2.53
N MET A 116 -1.65 0.68 -1.87
CA MET A 116 -0.68 1.54 -2.54
C MET A 116 0.11 0.81 -3.63
N ALA A 117 0.44 -0.47 -3.42
CA ALA A 117 1.10 -1.29 -4.42
C ALA A 117 0.19 -1.62 -5.63
N GLU A 118 -1.12 -1.76 -5.42
CA GLU A 118 -2.08 -1.91 -6.51
C GLU A 118 -2.28 -0.59 -7.26
N HIS A 119 -2.44 0.53 -6.54
CA HIS A 119 -2.64 1.84 -7.14
C HIS A 119 -1.42 2.29 -7.98
N THR A 120 -0.21 1.90 -7.58
CA THR A 120 0.99 2.17 -8.38
C THR A 120 0.98 1.40 -9.70
N LYS A 121 0.64 0.11 -9.68
CA LYS A 121 0.50 -0.72 -10.89
C LYS A 121 -0.60 -0.19 -11.83
N THR A 122 -1.77 0.17 -11.30
CA THR A 122 -2.86 0.69 -12.14
C THR A 122 -2.51 2.04 -12.75
N LYS A 123 -1.79 2.90 -12.00
CA LYS A 123 -1.30 4.18 -12.53
C LYS A 123 -0.27 4.00 -13.65
N GLU A 124 0.58 2.98 -13.57
CA GLU A 124 1.52 2.64 -14.65
C GLU A 124 0.78 2.13 -15.89
N ALA A 125 -0.15 1.19 -15.72
CA ALA A 125 -0.97 0.69 -16.82
C ALA A 125 -1.77 1.79 -17.52
N LEU A 126 -2.33 2.74 -16.76
CA LEU A 126 -3.07 3.88 -17.33
C LEU A 126 -2.14 4.81 -18.13
N LYS A 127 -0.91 5.03 -17.67
CA LYS A 127 0.08 5.80 -18.45
C LYS A 127 0.42 5.12 -19.77
N GLU A 128 0.65 3.80 -19.76
CA GLU A 128 0.92 3.04 -20.97
C GLU A 128 -0.26 3.08 -21.94
N GLN A 129 -1.48 2.88 -21.44
CA GLN A 129 -2.68 2.98 -22.25
C GLN A 129 -2.82 4.37 -22.87
N ARG A 130 -2.58 5.44 -22.10
CA ARG A 130 -2.65 6.81 -22.60
C ARG A 130 -1.63 7.09 -23.71
N ILE A 131 -0.41 6.58 -23.58
CA ILE A 131 0.62 6.69 -24.62
C ILE A 131 0.17 5.94 -25.89
N SER A 132 -0.37 4.73 -25.74
CA SER A 132 -0.90 3.94 -26.86
C SER A 132 -2.04 4.66 -27.58
N THR A 133 -3.02 5.16 -26.84
CA THR A 133 -4.17 5.87 -27.43
C THR A 133 -3.73 7.16 -28.10
N ASP A 134 -2.78 7.91 -27.52
CA ASP A 134 -2.26 9.13 -28.12
C ASP A 134 -1.50 8.82 -29.44
N ALA A 135 -0.79 7.69 -29.50
CA ALA A 135 -0.13 7.24 -30.72
C ALA A 135 -1.14 6.83 -31.80
N GLU A 136 -2.16 6.06 -31.44
CA GLU A 136 -3.26 5.67 -32.33
C GLU A 136 -4.02 6.88 -32.88
N HIS A 137 -4.36 7.85 -32.02
CA HIS A 137 -5.05 9.08 -32.44
C HIS A 137 -4.21 9.89 -33.42
N LYS A 138 -2.89 10.03 -33.20
CA LYS A 138 -1.99 10.71 -34.14
C LYS A 138 -1.91 9.98 -35.48
N PHE A 139 -1.84 8.66 -35.46
CA PHE A 139 -1.82 7.85 -36.67
C PHE A 139 -3.12 8.02 -37.48
N LEU A 140 -4.27 7.93 -36.83
CA LEU A 140 -5.58 8.11 -37.47
C LEU A 140 -5.77 9.52 -38.04
N LEU A 141 -5.25 10.56 -37.39
CA LEU A 141 -5.24 11.93 -37.91
C LEU A 141 -4.44 12.03 -39.21
N ILE A 142 -3.25 11.43 -39.27
CA ILE A 142 -2.42 11.39 -40.48
C ILE A 142 -3.12 10.64 -41.61
N GLU A 143 -3.70 9.48 -41.32
CA GLU A 143 -4.47 8.72 -42.34
C GLU A 143 -5.67 9.50 -42.87
N ARG A 144 -6.43 10.16 -41.98
CA ARG A 144 -7.55 11.02 -42.39
C ARG A 144 -7.08 12.16 -43.28
N GLY A 145 -5.97 12.82 -42.94
CA GLY A 145 -5.38 13.86 -43.77
C GLY A 145 -5.08 13.36 -45.19
N LYS A 146 -4.41 12.21 -45.31
CA LYS A 146 -4.12 11.59 -46.62
C LYS A 146 -5.38 11.26 -47.42
N ARG A 147 -6.43 10.77 -46.75
CA ARG A 147 -7.72 10.49 -47.43
C ARG A 147 -8.38 11.75 -47.96
N VAL A 148 -8.32 12.86 -47.22
CA VAL A 148 -8.84 14.15 -47.68
C VAL A 148 -8.07 14.64 -48.90
N GLU A 149 -6.74 14.63 -48.86
CA GLU A 149 -5.91 15.00 -50.02
C GLU A 149 -6.20 14.13 -51.26
N GLN A 150 -6.44 12.83 -51.07
CA GLN A 150 -6.83 11.93 -52.15
C GLN A 150 -8.22 12.27 -52.69
N ALA A 151 -9.18 12.56 -51.82
CA ALA A 151 -10.54 12.94 -52.22
C ALA A 151 -10.54 14.26 -53.04
N GLU A 152 -9.74 15.25 -52.64
CA GLU A 152 -9.57 16.50 -53.39
C GLU A 152 -8.98 16.25 -54.78
N LYS A 153 -7.95 15.40 -54.89
CA LYS A 153 -7.36 15.00 -56.18
C LYS A 153 -8.37 14.29 -57.08
N ILE A 154 -9.15 13.35 -56.54
CA ILE A 154 -10.21 12.66 -57.29
C ILE A 154 -11.21 13.69 -57.83
N SER A 155 -11.68 14.60 -56.99
CA SER A 155 -12.63 15.64 -57.41
C SER A 155 -12.07 16.53 -58.52
N SER A 156 -10.79 16.91 -58.45
CA SER A 156 -10.15 17.68 -59.54
C SER A 156 -10.04 16.91 -60.86
N LEU A 157 -9.73 15.61 -60.79
CA LEU A 157 -9.62 14.76 -61.98
C LEU A 157 -11.00 14.48 -62.59
N GLU A 158 -12.03 14.31 -61.76
CA GLU A 158 -13.41 14.18 -62.21
C GLU A 158 -13.87 15.43 -62.98
N ALA A 159 -13.52 16.63 -62.48
CA ALA A 159 -13.81 17.88 -63.18
C ALA A 159 -13.05 17.98 -64.53
N GLU A 160 -11.76 17.64 -64.56
CA GLU A 160 -10.97 17.64 -65.80
C GLU A 160 -11.51 16.65 -66.84
N VAL A 161 -11.90 15.44 -66.40
CA VAL A 161 -12.52 14.44 -67.29
C VAL A 161 -13.84 14.96 -67.83
N HIS A 162 -14.68 15.55 -66.97
CA HIS A 162 -15.95 16.14 -67.40
C HIS A 162 -15.75 17.25 -68.46
N ASP A 163 -14.79 18.15 -68.25
CA ASP A 163 -14.46 19.20 -69.22
C ASP A 163 -13.98 18.61 -70.56
N ARG A 164 -13.13 17.57 -70.51
CA ARG A 164 -12.68 16.86 -71.70
C ARG A 164 -13.84 16.19 -72.43
N ASP A 165 -14.76 15.55 -71.71
CA ASP A 165 -15.95 14.93 -72.30
C ASP A 165 -16.85 15.95 -72.99
N MET A 166 -17.02 17.14 -72.41
CA MET A 166 -17.75 18.25 -73.03
C MET A 166 -17.09 18.71 -74.34
N THR A 167 -15.76 18.89 -74.35
CA THR A 167 -15.05 19.27 -75.59
C THR A 167 -15.13 18.19 -76.67
N ILE A 168 -15.08 16.91 -76.29
CA ILE A 168 -15.28 15.79 -77.22
C ILE A 168 -16.69 15.83 -77.80
N MET A 169 -17.71 16.12 -76.99
CA MET A 169 -19.08 16.24 -77.44
C MET A 169 -19.25 17.38 -78.44
N GLU A 170 -18.67 18.55 -78.16
CA GLU A 170 -18.66 19.69 -79.08
C GLU A 170 -17.95 19.37 -80.41
N LEU A 171 -16.79 18.72 -80.36
CA LEU A 171 -16.05 18.32 -81.55
C LEU A 171 -16.82 17.29 -82.38
N LYS A 172 -17.49 16.32 -81.72
CA LYS A 172 -18.37 15.36 -82.38
C LYS A 172 -19.52 16.09 -83.09
N ALA A 173 -20.18 17.03 -82.43
CA ALA A 173 -21.27 17.81 -83.03
C ALA A 173 -20.80 18.57 -84.28
N LYS A 174 -19.68 19.30 -84.19
CA LYS A 174 -19.09 20.02 -85.34
C LYS A 174 -18.74 19.08 -86.51
N LEU A 175 -18.25 17.88 -86.21
CA LEU A 175 -17.92 16.89 -87.24
C LEU A 175 -19.17 16.35 -87.93
N TYR A 176 -20.26 16.10 -87.18
CA TYR A 176 -21.56 15.75 -87.75
C TYR A 176 -22.11 16.84 -88.67
N ASP A 177 -22.02 18.11 -88.27
CA ASP A 177 -22.45 19.25 -89.10
C ASP A 177 -21.66 19.30 -90.42
N LEU A 178 -20.34 19.06 -90.38
CA LEU A 178 -19.49 19.04 -91.58
C LEU A 178 -19.82 17.88 -92.52
N MET A 179 -20.09 16.68 -91.99
CA MET A 179 -20.45 15.52 -92.82
C MET A 179 -21.79 15.73 -93.53
N THR A 180 -22.77 16.32 -92.84
CA THR A 180 -24.11 16.57 -93.41
C THR A 180 -24.15 17.75 -94.37
N ALA A 181 -23.26 18.74 -94.20
CA ALA A 181 -23.11 19.85 -95.15
C ALA A 181 -22.44 19.45 -96.49
N GLY A 182 -21.72 18.33 -96.53
CA GLY A 182 -21.05 17.82 -97.73
C GLY A 182 -21.90 16.89 -98.63
N GLU A 183 -23.12 16.54 -98.22
CA GLU A 183 -24.02 15.61 -98.94
C GLU A 183 -25.05 16.28 -99.88
N ASN A 184 -24.83 17.55 -100.27
CA ASN A 184 -25.65 18.26 -101.29
C ASN A 184 -24.90 18.46 -102.61
#